data_AF-A0A412XVH8-F1
#
_entry.id   AF-A0A412XVH8-F1
#
_cell.length_a   1.000
_cell.length_b   1.000
_cell.length_c   1.000
_cell.angle_alpha   90.00
_cell.angle_beta   90.00
_cell.angle_gamma   90.00
#
_symmetry.space_group_name_H-M   'P 1'
#
loop_
_entity.id
_entity.type
_entity.pdbx_description
1 polymer ?
#
loop_
_entity_poly.entity_id
_entity_poly.type
_entity_poly.pdbx_seq_one_letter_code
_entity_poly.pdbx_strand_id
1 'polypeptide(L)'
;MDYTDKEDIESLLYVMYITSDKSRYTFEVFRQVLTDERFMNAMSSDLGKIMEVVAQFQRKAITSDVGNSEGSPENIGRIVSTLIMAGLDAHYALNEMELCDLPLYLEAYEQKKKEQMEESRMWTYYNILPHIDAWKMKNGARDLITFPWEEEEMRKEAERTIKEDAGRFEEFMKTKKTDYYGR
;
A
#
# COMPACT_ATOMS: atom_id res chain seq x y z
N MET A 1 25.19 -4.82 -4.64
CA MET A 1 25.35 -3.37 -4.54
C MET A 1 25.49 -3.03 -3.08
N ASP A 2 26.73 -3.03 -2.64
CA ASP A 2 27.12 -2.52 -1.35
C ASP A 2 27.38 -1.01 -1.51
N TYR A 3 26.49 -0.18 -0.99
CA TYR A 3 26.62 1.28 -1.04
C TYR A 3 27.73 1.81 -0.12
N THR A 4 28.44 0.93 0.59
CA THR A 4 29.64 1.28 1.35
C THR A 4 30.93 1.00 0.57
N ASP A 5 30.84 0.24 -0.54
CA ASP A 5 31.96 0.00 -1.42
C ASP A 5 32.09 1.10 -2.47
N LYS A 6 33.31 1.63 -2.59
CA LYS A 6 33.63 2.73 -3.50
C LYS A 6 33.47 2.29 -4.96
N GLU A 7 33.85 1.05 -5.27
CA GLU A 7 33.81 0.53 -6.63
C GLU A 7 32.37 0.33 -7.15
N ASP A 8 31.48 -0.13 -6.27
CA ASP A 8 30.04 -0.23 -6.53
C ASP A 8 29.41 1.16 -6.77
N ILE A 9 29.81 2.18 -6.00
CA ILE A 9 29.34 3.57 -6.19
C ILE A 9 29.84 4.13 -7.53
N GLU A 10 31.12 3.98 -7.85
CA GLU A 10 31.70 4.46 -9.12
C GLU A 10 31.01 3.83 -10.33
N SER A 11 30.70 2.53 -10.24
CA SER A 11 29.98 1.78 -11.26
C SER A 11 28.53 2.27 -11.43
N LEU A 12 27.83 2.53 -10.33
CA LEU A 12 26.47 3.08 -10.36
C LEU A 12 26.43 4.47 -11.00
N LEU A 13 27.35 5.35 -10.62
CA LEU A 13 27.46 6.70 -11.17
C LEU A 13 27.76 6.67 -12.68
N TYR A 14 28.57 5.72 -13.14
CA TYR A 14 28.88 5.56 -14.56
C TYR A 14 27.65 5.15 -15.38
N VAL A 15 26.90 4.15 -14.92
CA VAL A 15 25.67 3.69 -15.59
C VAL A 15 24.66 4.82 -15.71
N MET A 16 24.47 5.57 -14.62
CA MET A 16 23.58 6.73 -14.57
C MET A 16 24.01 7.85 -15.54
N TYR A 17 25.32 8.05 -15.70
CA TYR A 17 25.88 9.01 -16.65
C TYR A 17 25.67 8.58 -18.11
N ILE A 18 25.90 7.31 -18.45
CA ILE A 18 25.74 6.79 -19.81
C ILE A 18 24.29 6.88 -20.30
N THR A 19 23.32 6.62 -19.41
CA THR A 19 21.90 6.67 -19.75
C THR A 19 21.38 8.07 -20.09
N SER A 20 22.18 9.12 -19.85
CA SER A 20 21.81 10.52 -20.12
C SER A 20 22.03 10.99 -21.57
N ASP A 21 22.09 10.06 -22.54
CA ASP A 21 22.20 10.33 -23.98
C ASP A 21 23.52 11.01 -24.42
N LYS A 22 24.57 10.99 -23.58
CA LYS A 22 25.80 11.79 -23.79
C LYS A 22 27.15 11.08 -23.70
N SER A 23 27.25 9.77 -23.52
CA SER A 23 28.57 9.16 -23.26
C SER A 23 29.25 8.57 -24.51
N ARG A 24 30.37 9.17 -24.92
CA ARG A 24 31.40 8.54 -25.78
C ARG A 24 32.60 8.00 -24.99
N TYR A 25 32.53 7.96 -23.66
CA TYR A 25 33.65 7.65 -22.77
C TYR A 25 33.53 6.27 -22.14
N THR A 26 34.65 5.55 -22.07
CA THR A 26 34.75 4.24 -21.40
C THR A 26 34.78 4.40 -19.88
N PHE A 27 34.46 3.33 -19.15
CA PHE A 27 34.44 3.32 -17.69
C PHE A 27 35.78 3.78 -17.08
N GLU A 28 36.90 3.36 -17.69
CA GLU A 28 38.24 3.74 -17.23
C GLU A 28 38.49 5.25 -17.32
N VAL A 29 38.06 5.89 -18.42
CA VAL A 29 38.16 7.33 -18.62
C VAL A 29 37.24 8.06 -17.64
N PHE A 30 36.04 7.54 -17.39
CA PHE A 30 35.13 8.09 -16.40
C PHE A 30 35.70 8.02 -14.98
N ARG A 31 36.39 6.92 -14.62
CA ARG A 31 37.05 6.76 -13.32
C ARG A 31 38.15 7.78 -13.09
N GLN A 32 38.85 8.20 -14.16
CA GLN A 32 39.82 9.29 -14.07
C GLN A 32 39.14 10.64 -13.81
N VAL A 33 37.98 10.91 -14.40
CA VAL A 33 37.21 12.14 -14.15
C VAL A 33 36.62 12.16 -12.74
N LEU A 34 36.24 11.01 -12.19
CA LEU A 34 35.78 10.87 -10.81
C LEU A 34 36.86 11.16 -9.76
N THR A 35 38.14 11.21 -10.14
CA THR A 35 39.19 11.67 -9.22
C THR A 35 39.08 13.16 -8.88
N ASP A 36 38.35 13.95 -9.68
CA ASP A 36 37.98 15.32 -9.33
C ASP A 36 36.85 15.33 -8.28
N GLU A 37 37.21 15.71 -7.05
CA GLU A 37 36.28 15.81 -5.92
C GLU A 37 35.09 16.73 -6.21
N ARG A 38 35.24 17.75 -7.05
CA ARG A 38 34.14 18.66 -7.38
C ARG A 38 33.09 17.97 -8.24
N PHE A 39 33.54 17.18 -9.21
CA PHE A 39 32.67 16.42 -10.10
C PHE A 39 31.96 15.30 -9.33
N MET A 40 32.70 14.57 -8.50
CA MET A 40 32.15 13.52 -7.64
C MET A 40 31.11 14.07 -6.67
N ASN A 41 31.36 15.22 -6.02
CA ASN A 41 30.40 15.85 -5.10
C ASN A 41 29.13 16.36 -5.79
N ALA A 42 29.25 16.89 -7.01
CA ALA A 42 28.08 17.29 -7.80
C ALA A 42 27.22 16.06 -8.17
N MET A 43 27.86 15.01 -8.66
CA MET A 43 27.20 13.78 -9.09
C MET A 43 26.54 13.04 -7.91
N SER A 44 27.21 13.00 -6.75
CA SER A 44 26.64 12.40 -5.53
C SER A 44 25.48 13.22 -4.97
N SER A 45 25.51 14.55 -5.08
CA SER A 45 24.38 15.41 -4.71
C SER A 45 23.17 15.16 -5.60
N ASP A 46 23.37 15.01 -6.91
CA ASP A 46 22.28 14.71 -7.84
C ASP A 46 21.72 13.30 -7.65
N LEU A 47 22.58 12.31 -7.39
CA LEU A 47 22.15 10.97 -6.96
C LEU A 47 21.32 11.05 -5.66
N GLY A 48 21.76 11.86 -4.69
CA GLY A 48 21.05 12.08 -3.42
C GLY A 48 19.63 12.63 -3.63
N LYS A 49 19.46 13.62 -4.51
CA LYS A 49 18.14 14.17 -4.86
C LYS A 49 17.24 13.12 -5.51
N ILE A 50 17.80 12.30 -6.40
CA ILE A 50 17.04 11.24 -7.07
C ILE A 50 16.65 10.15 -6.07
N MET A 51 17.55 9.76 -5.18
CA MET A 51 17.24 8.85 -4.08
C MET A 51 16.17 9.41 -3.14
N GLU A 52 16.19 10.72 -2.85
CA GLU A 52 15.16 11.36 -2.03
C GLU A 52 13.77 11.29 -2.69
N VAL A 53 13.69 11.54 -3.99
CA VAL A 53 12.44 11.38 -4.76
C VAL A 53 12.02 9.91 -4.78
N VAL A 54 12.92 8.98 -5.09
CA VAL A 54 12.63 7.54 -5.09
C VAL A 54 12.17 7.05 -3.71
N ALA A 55 12.75 7.56 -2.63
CA ALA A 55 12.38 7.22 -1.26
C ALA A 55 10.94 7.60 -0.91
N GLN A 56 10.35 8.61 -1.58
CA GLN A 56 8.93 8.96 -1.41
C GLN A 56 8.00 7.87 -1.95
N PHE A 57 8.45 7.11 -2.96
CA PHE A 57 7.70 6.02 -3.58
C PHE A 57 8.06 4.65 -3.01
N GLN A 58 9.19 4.54 -2.30
CA GLN A 58 9.47 3.40 -1.45
C GLN A 58 8.43 3.39 -0.33
N ARG A 59 7.46 2.48 -0.45
CA ARG A 59 6.54 2.17 0.65
C ARG A 59 7.43 1.91 1.87
N LYS A 60 7.35 2.76 2.91
CA LYS A 60 7.88 2.39 4.23
C LYS A 60 7.29 1.03 4.49
N ALA A 61 8.13 0.00 4.54
CA ALA A 61 7.72 -1.30 5.01
C ALA A 61 7.31 -1.08 6.47
N ILE A 62 6.04 -0.69 6.65
CA ILE A 62 5.35 -0.85 7.91
C ILE A 62 5.43 -2.35 8.10
N THR A 63 6.26 -2.74 9.04
CA THR A 63 6.23 -4.05 9.68
C THR A 63 4.83 -4.21 10.26
N SER A 64 3.85 -4.55 9.43
CA SER A 64 2.58 -5.10 9.85
C SER A 64 2.82 -6.58 10.07
N ASP A 65 3.56 -6.87 11.14
CA ASP A 65 3.47 -8.17 11.77
C ASP A 65 2.18 -8.17 12.58
N VAL A 66 1.07 -8.56 11.94
CA VAL A 66 -0.03 -9.34 12.53
C VAL A 66 -0.81 -9.99 11.38
N GLY A 67 -0.68 -11.32 11.25
CA GLY A 67 -1.81 -12.19 10.88
C GLY A 67 -1.84 -12.76 9.45
N ASN A 68 -1.15 -13.90 9.27
CA ASN A 68 -1.47 -14.99 8.32
C ASN A 68 -2.08 -14.64 6.95
N SER A 69 -1.25 -14.71 5.90
CA SER A 69 -1.48 -15.72 4.85
C SER A 69 -0.16 -16.09 4.18
N GLU A 70 0.06 -17.37 3.97
CA GLU A 70 1.09 -17.94 3.11
C GLU A 70 1.13 -17.21 1.75
N GLY A 71 2.12 -16.36 1.55
CA GLY A 71 2.32 -15.66 0.29
C GLY A 71 3.81 -15.60 0.00
N SER A 72 4.30 -16.51 -0.83
CA SER A 72 5.57 -16.29 -1.52
C SER A 72 5.61 -14.86 -2.06
N PRO A 73 6.74 -14.13 -2.00
CA PRO A 73 6.83 -12.77 -2.52
C PRO A 73 6.25 -12.74 -3.94
N GLU A 74 5.12 -12.07 -4.12
CA GLU A 74 4.46 -12.04 -5.41
C GLU A 74 5.37 -11.28 -6.38
N ASN A 75 5.88 -12.00 -7.37
CA ASN A 75 6.70 -11.39 -8.40
C ASN A 75 5.87 -10.36 -9.17
N ILE A 76 6.48 -9.22 -9.53
CA ILE A 76 5.85 -8.16 -10.33
C ILE A 76 5.18 -8.75 -11.59
N GLY A 77 5.79 -9.76 -12.22
CA GLY A 77 5.19 -10.46 -13.37
C GLY A 77 3.83 -11.09 -13.08
N ARG A 78 3.59 -11.61 -11.87
CA ARG A 78 2.29 -12.17 -11.47
C ARG A 78 1.24 -11.08 -11.24
N ILE A 79 1.65 -9.95 -10.66
CA ILE A 79 0.79 -8.78 -10.46
C ILE A 79 0.35 -8.24 -11.83
N VAL A 80 1.30 -7.99 -12.73
CA VAL A 80 1.03 -7.50 -14.08
C VAL A 80 0.14 -8.47 -14.85
N SER A 81 0.42 -9.78 -14.78
CA SER A 81 -0.44 -10.80 -15.40
C SER A 81 -1.88 -10.76 -14.87
N THR A 82 -2.05 -10.57 -13.57
CA THR A 82 -3.37 -10.46 -12.94
C THR A 82 -4.11 -9.21 -13.40
N LEU A 83 -3.42 -8.07 -13.48
CA LEU A 83 -3.99 -6.82 -13.99
C LEU A 83 -4.42 -6.95 -15.45
N ILE A 84 -3.62 -7.61 -16.30
CA ILE A 84 -3.97 -7.90 -17.70
C ILE A 84 -5.22 -8.77 -17.76
N MET A 85 -5.29 -9.83 -16.95
CA MET A 85 -6.48 -10.69 -16.87
C MET A 85 -7.72 -9.94 -16.36
N ALA A 86 -7.54 -8.90 -15.54
CA ALA A 86 -8.62 -8.04 -15.06
C ALA A 86 -9.11 -7.00 -16.10
N GLY A 87 -8.44 -6.93 -17.26
CA GLY A 87 -8.79 -6.07 -18.40
C GLY A 87 -7.83 -4.91 -18.64
N LEU A 88 -6.67 -4.85 -17.97
CA LEU A 88 -5.62 -3.88 -18.30
C LEU A 88 -5.04 -4.23 -19.68
N ASP A 89 -4.80 -3.22 -20.51
CA ASP A 89 -4.21 -3.43 -21.83
C ASP A 89 -2.81 -4.04 -21.71
N ALA A 90 -2.58 -5.13 -22.44
CA ALA A 90 -1.33 -5.90 -22.35
C ALA A 90 -0.15 -5.15 -22.97
N HIS A 91 -0.39 -4.35 -24.01
CA HIS A 91 0.66 -3.55 -24.62
C HIS A 91 1.14 -2.47 -23.64
N TYR A 92 0.20 -1.73 -23.06
CA TYR A 92 0.49 -0.75 -22.02
C TYR A 92 1.20 -1.39 -20.83
N ALA A 93 0.68 -2.49 -20.28
CA ALA A 93 1.19 -3.11 -19.08
C ALA A 93 2.62 -3.67 -19.22
N LEU A 94 3.03 -4.11 -20.41
CA LEU A 94 4.34 -4.70 -20.66
C LEU A 94 5.38 -3.73 -21.21
N ASN A 95 4.95 -2.66 -21.89
CA ASN A 95 5.86 -1.77 -22.61
C ASN A 95 5.87 -0.31 -22.11
N GLU A 96 4.75 0.18 -21.56
CA GLU A 96 4.55 1.60 -21.26
C GLU A 96 4.34 1.89 -19.77
N MET A 97 3.85 0.92 -19.00
CA MET A 97 3.52 1.10 -17.58
C MET A 97 4.78 1.21 -16.72
N GLU A 98 4.86 2.27 -15.92
CA GLU A 98 5.95 2.45 -14.98
C GLU A 98 5.70 1.70 -13.67
N LEU A 99 6.77 1.36 -12.94
CA LEU A 99 6.66 0.63 -11.68
C LEU A 99 5.89 1.43 -10.61
N CYS A 100 5.96 2.76 -10.68
CA CYS A 100 5.25 3.67 -9.78
C CYS A 100 3.74 3.70 -10.01
N ASP A 101 3.26 3.21 -11.16
CA ASP A 101 1.83 3.15 -11.49
C ASP A 101 1.14 1.90 -10.91
N LEU A 102 1.91 0.84 -10.63
CA LEU A 102 1.36 -0.42 -10.11
C LEU A 102 0.49 -0.27 -8.86
N PRO A 103 0.85 0.55 -7.84
CA PRO A 103 0.00 0.75 -6.66
C PRO A 103 -1.39 1.30 -7.01
N LEU A 104 -1.47 2.23 -7.97
CA LEU A 104 -2.73 2.83 -8.40
C LEU A 104 -3.67 1.80 -9.02
N TYR A 105 -3.14 0.97 -9.92
CA TYR A 105 -3.92 -0.08 -10.56
C TYR A 105 -4.32 -1.19 -9.59
N LEU A 106 -3.46 -1.50 -8.62
CA LEU A 106 -3.76 -2.49 -7.60
C LEU A 106 -4.90 -2.03 -6.70
N GLU A 107 -4.89 -0.77 -6.25
CA GLU A 107 -5.98 -0.20 -5.45
C GLU A 107 -7.32 -0.20 -6.21
N ALA A 108 -7.30 0.24 -7.48
CA ALA A 108 -8.48 0.19 -8.33
C ALA A 108 -9.01 -1.23 -8.54
N TYR A 109 -8.10 -2.21 -8.72
CA TYR A 109 -8.45 -3.62 -8.86
C TYR A 109 -9.08 -4.18 -7.57
N GLU A 110 -8.48 -3.90 -6.42
CA GLU A 110 -9.02 -4.34 -5.12
C GLU A 110 -10.39 -3.74 -4.85
N GLN A 111 -10.58 -2.46 -5.13
CA GLN A 111 -11.86 -1.77 -4.98
C GLN A 111 -12.94 -2.40 -5.86
N LYS A 112 -12.65 -2.60 -7.15
CA LYS A 112 -13.55 -3.29 -8.08
C LYS A 112 -13.91 -4.70 -7.59
N LYS A 113 -12.94 -5.42 -7.04
CA LYS A 113 -13.16 -6.77 -6.50
C LYS A 113 -14.06 -6.76 -5.25
N LYS A 114 -13.89 -5.79 -4.36
CA LYS A 114 -14.78 -5.59 -3.20
C LYS A 114 -16.21 -5.32 -3.66
N GLU A 115 -16.40 -4.41 -4.61
CA GLU A 115 -17.72 -4.09 -5.18
C GLU A 115 -18.39 -5.33 -5.80
N GLN A 116 -17.64 -6.14 -6.56
CA GLN A 116 -18.17 -7.40 -7.12
C GLN A 116 -18.56 -8.42 -6.05
N MET A 117 -17.78 -8.54 -4.97
CA MET A 117 -18.09 -9.44 -3.87
C MET A 117 -19.34 -8.97 -3.12
N GLU A 118 -19.47 -7.66 -2.88
CA GLU A 118 -20.67 -7.06 -2.28
C GLU A 118 -21.90 -7.23 -3.17
N GLU A 119 -21.77 -7.00 -4.48
CA GLU A 119 -22.83 -7.23 -5.45
C GLU A 119 -23.30 -8.69 -5.44
N SER A 120 -22.36 -9.65 -5.46
CA SER A 120 -22.67 -11.08 -5.38
C SER A 120 -23.39 -11.45 -4.09
N ARG A 121 -22.96 -10.88 -2.95
CA ARG A 121 -23.63 -11.05 -1.66
C ARG A 121 -25.05 -10.48 -1.68
N MET A 122 -25.24 -9.29 -2.27
CA MET A 122 -26.56 -8.66 -2.39
C MET A 122 -27.50 -9.48 -3.29
N TRP A 123 -27.03 -9.96 -4.43
CA TRP A 123 -27.82 -10.85 -5.29
C TRP A 123 -28.19 -12.14 -4.60
N THR A 124 -27.24 -12.74 -3.88
CA THR A 124 -27.49 -13.94 -3.08
C THR A 124 -28.58 -13.67 -2.05
N TYR A 125 -28.50 -12.56 -1.34
CA TYR A 125 -29.52 -12.12 -0.38
C TYR A 125 -30.90 -11.99 -1.01
N TYR A 126 -31.02 -11.32 -2.16
CA TYR A 126 -32.30 -11.19 -2.86
C TYR A 126 -32.89 -12.52 -3.32
N ASN A 127 -32.03 -13.44 -3.78
CA ASN A 127 -32.47 -14.76 -4.24
C ASN A 127 -33.00 -15.63 -3.10
N ILE A 128 -32.40 -15.56 -1.92
CA ILE A 128 -32.84 -16.36 -0.77
C ILE A 128 -33.94 -15.69 0.05
N LEU A 129 -34.14 -14.36 -0.09
CA LEU A 129 -35.09 -13.57 0.69
C LEU A 129 -36.50 -14.20 0.77
N PRO A 130 -37.07 -14.76 -0.32
CA PRO A 130 -38.39 -15.41 -0.26
C PRO A 130 -38.42 -16.69 0.60
N HIS A 131 -37.26 -17.22 0.95
CA HIS A 131 -37.08 -18.49 1.66
C HIS A 131 -36.54 -18.30 3.08
N ILE A 132 -36.31 -17.06 3.53
CA ILE A 132 -35.78 -16.75 4.86
C ILE A 132 -36.65 -15.75 5.62
N ASP A 133 -36.61 -15.82 6.95
CA ASP A 133 -37.27 -14.82 7.80
C ASP A 133 -36.41 -13.55 7.85
N ALA A 134 -36.79 -12.53 7.07
CA ALA A 134 -36.09 -11.24 7.03
C ALA A 134 -35.93 -10.58 8.42
N TRP A 135 -36.85 -10.83 9.35
CA TRP A 135 -36.78 -10.34 10.73
C TRP A 135 -35.57 -10.87 11.52
N LYS A 136 -35.05 -12.05 11.16
CA LYS A 136 -33.88 -12.65 11.82
C LYS A 136 -32.55 -12.06 11.34
N MET A 137 -32.54 -11.33 10.22
CA MET A 137 -31.35 -10.67 9.67
C MET A 137 -31.36 -9.19 10.03
N LYS A 138 -30.70 -8.84 11.14
CA LYS A 138 -30.64 -7.47 11.67
C LYS A 138 -29.78 -6.55 10.81
N ASN A 139 -28.73 -7.07 10.20
CA ASN A 139 -27.81 -6.30 9.34
C ASN A 139 -28.02 -6.61 7.84
N GLY A 140 -29.15 -7.23 7.48
CA GLY A 140 -29.50 -7.54 6.09
C GLY A 140 -28.50 -8.50 5.43
N ALA A 141 -28.06 -8.17 4.22
CA ALA A 141 -27.14 -9.01 3.45
C ALA A 141 -25.78 -9.26 4.15
N ARG A 142 -25.36 -8.39 5.08
CA ARG A 142 -24.13 -8.57 5.86
C ARG A 142 -24.19 -9.76 6.80
N ASP A 143 -25.39 -10.15 7.25
CA ASP A 143 -25.56 -11.32 8.13
C ASP A 143 -25.37 -12.65 7.39
N LEU A 144 -25.23 -12.65 6.07
CA LEU A 144 -24.95 -13.86 5.29
C LEU A 144 -23.49 -14.28 5.38
N ILE A 145 -22.61 -13.36 5.01
CA ILE A 145 -21.17 -13.53 4.96
C ILE A 145 -20.54 -12.18 5.29
N THR A 146 -19.73 -12.17 6.32
CA THR A 146 -18.89 -11.02 6.69
C THR A 146 -17.60 -11.09 5.89
N PHE A 147 -17.21 -9.99 5.24
CA PHE A 147 -15.94 -9.95 4.53
C PHE A 147 -14.78 -9.65 5.50
N PRO A 148 -13.55 -10.13 5.21
CA PRO A 148 -12.39 -9.88 6.06
C PRO A 148 -12.10 -8.39 6.31
N TRP A 149 -12.37 -7.52 5.34
CA TRP A 149 -12.20 -6.07 5.52
C TRP A 149 -13.29 -5.44 6.41
N GLU A 150 -14.51 -5.98 6.40
CA GLU A 150 -15.58 -5.54 7.31
C GLU A 150 -15.27 -5.97 8.75
N GLU A 151 -14.66 -7.13 8.96
CA GLU A 151 -14.20 -7.58 10.29
C GLU A 151 -13.14 -6.63 10.88
N GLU A 152 -12.19 -6.21 10.06
CA GLU A 152 -11.15 -5.26 10.45
C GLU A 152 -11.74 -3.88 10.82
N GLU A 153 -12.71 -3.39 10.04
CA GLU A 153 -13.43 -2.15 10.33
C GLU A 153 -14.25 -2.26 11.62
N MET A 154 -14.97 -3.37 11.82
CA MET A 154 -15.72 -3.63 13.05
C MET A 154 -14.81 -3.71 14.28
N ARG A 155 -13.62 -4.31 14.17
CA ARG A 155 -12.65 -4.35 15.27
C ARG A 155 -12.17 -2.95 15.64
N LYS A 156 -11.79 -2.15 14.65
CA LYS A 156 -11.36 -0.74 14.86
C LYS A 156 -12.48 0.11 15.44
N GLU A 157 -13.72 -0.11 15.02
CA GLU A 157 -14.88 0.59 15.55
C GLU A 157 -15.17 0.17 17.00
N ALA A 158 -15.11 -1.12 17.32
CA ALA A 158 -15.25 -1.62 18.67
C ALA A 158 -14.17 -1.05 19.62
N GLU A 159 -12.93 -0.96 19.16
CA GLU A 159 -11.84 -0.33 19.92
C GLU A 159 -12.10 1.16 20.17
N ARG A 160 -12.61 1.90 19.17
CA ARG A 160 -13.00 3.30 19.33
C ARG A 160 -14.14 3.45 20.34
N THR A 161 -15.19 2.63 20.24
CA THR A 161 -16.32 2.70 21.18
C THR A 161 -15.91 2.37 22.60
N ILE A 162 -15.05 1.37 22.81
CA ILE A 162 -14.52 1.04 24.15
C ILE A 162 -13.73 2.23 24.72
N LYS A 163 -12.93 2.90 23.90
CA LYS A 163 -12.16 4.07 24.34
C LYS A 163 -13.04 5.26 24.67
N GLU A 164 -14.07 5.52 23.88
CA GLU A 164 -15.04 6.57 24.14
C GLU A 164 -15.88 6.28 25.39
N ASP A 165 -16.33 5.05 25.57
CA ASP A 165 -17.09 4.61 26.74
C ASP A 165 -16.25 4.63 28.01
N ALA A 166 -14.95 4.30 27.92
CA ALA A 166 -14.03 4.45 29.04
C ALA A 166 -13.89 5.93 29.45
N GLY A 167 -13.81 6.86 28.49
CA GLY A 167 -13.80 8.30 28.75
C GLY A 167 -15.08 8.78 29.42
N ARG A 168 -16.25 8.40 28.90
CA ARG A 168 -17.56 8.73 29.51
C ARG A 168 -17.72 8.12 30.90
N PHE A 169 -17.20 6.90 31.11
CA PHE A 169 -17.23 6.24 32.41
C PHE A 169 -16.34 6.97 33.43
N GLU A 170 -15.14 7.41 33.04
CA GLU A 170 -14.29 8.23 33.90
C GLU A 170 -14.96 9.56 34.28
N GLU A 171 -15.62 10.23 33.34
CA GLU A 171 -16.39 11.45 33.60
C GLU A 171 -17.55 11.18 34.56
N PHE A 172 -18.29 10.09 34.35
CA PHE A 172 -19.35 9.65 35.26
C PHE A 172 -18.82 9.36 36.67
N MET A 173 -17.67 8.68 36.82
CA MET A 173 -17.07 8.39 38.12
C MET A 173 -16.52 9.64 38.83
N LYS A 174 -16.18 10.70 38.08
CA LYS A 174 -15.79 12.01 38.63
C LYS A 174 -16.99 12.83 39.10
N THR A 175 -18.19 12.60 38.56
CA THR A 175 -19.42 13.22 39.08
C THR A 175 -19.77 12.64 40.45
N LYS A 176 -19.83 13.49 41.49
CA LYS A 176 -20.25 13.06 42.83
C LYS A 176 -21.77 12.88 42.87
N LYS A 177 -22.23 11.90 43.64
CA LYS A 177 -23.65 11.56 43.90
C LYS A 177 -24.55 12.73 44.37
N THR A 178 -23.99 13.89 44.70
CA THR A 178 -24.72 15.05 45.24
C THR A 178 -25.55 15.82 44.21
N ASP A 179 -25.30 15.64 42.91
CA ASP A 179 -25.96 16.45 41.87
C ASP A 179 -27.19 15.75 41.25
N TYR A 180 -27.51 14.52 41.69
CA TYR A 180 -28.68 13.76 41.20
C TYR A 180 -30.00 14.17 41.85
N TYR A 181 -29.95 14.89 42.99
CA TYR A 181 -31.12 15.49 43.63
C TYR A 181 -30.85 16.98 43.76
N GLY A 182 -31.32 17.74 42.77
CA GLY A 182 -31.23 19.20 42.79
C GLY A 182 -31.73 19.79 44.11
N ARG A 183 -30.86 20.59 44.73
CA ARG A 183 -31.22 21.63 45.68
C ARG A 183 -30.35 22.85 45.42
#